data_AF-A0A1G1CQG2-F1
#
_entry.id   AF-A0A1G1CQG2-F1
#
_cell.length_a   1.000
_cell.length_b   1.000
_cell.length_c   1.000
_cell.angle_alpha   90.00
_cell.angle_beta   90.00
_cell.angle_gamma   90.00
#
_symmetry.space_group_name_H-M   'P 1'
#
loop_
_entity.id
_entity.type
_entity.pdbx_description
1 polymer ?
#
loop_
_entity_poly.entity_id
_entity_poly.type
_entity_poly.pdbx_seq_one_letter_code
_entity_poly.pdbx_strand_id
1 'polypeptide(L)'
;MVDDRSGPTFDAESMDATQSLIQRLADQLDQLKAKQKELSEMLKNIFVNDETFNQNQLQAKEAAKAFKDRAAQLNETTEVKDLKMKLADLKEDLKMVEESLDIHCLNYYQMTNTFSFPTPDGSEREFVLKAHLKPKK
;
A
#
# COMPACT_ATOMS: atom_id res chain seq x y z
N MET A 1 -71.89 7.62 -14.82
CA MET A 1 -70.93 7.03 -15.78
C MET A 1 -70.15 8.19 -16.38
N VAL A 2 -69.00 8.51 -15.79
CA VAL A 2 -68.03 9.47 -16.35
C VAL A 2 -66.67 8.83 -16.10
N ASP A 3 -66.08 8.38 -17.20
CA ASP A 3 -64.70 7.92 -17.31
C ASP A 3 -63.83 9.19 -17.32
N ASP A 4 -62.89 9.33 -16.39
CA ASP A 4 -61.80 10.30 -16.54
C ASP A 4 -60.49 9.66 -16.06
N ARG A 5 -59.81 9.05 -17.03
CA ARG A 5 -58.44 8.56 -16.88
C ARG A 5 -57.50 9.67 -17.34
N SER A 6 -57.27 10.67 -16.51
CA SER A 6 -56.16 11.60 -16.71
C SER A 6 -54.99 11.17 -15.84
N GLY A 7 -54.10 10.34 -16.39
CA GLY A 7 -52.73 10.24 -15.87
C GLY A 7 -52.08 11.63 -15.85
N PRO A 8 -51.04 11.87 -15.03
CA PRO A 8 -50.52 13.21 -14.80
C PRO A 8 -50.14 13.86 -16.13
N THR A 9 -50.88 14.90 -16.53
CA THR A 9 -50.63 15.66 -17.75
C THR A 9 -49.38 16.50 -17.52
N PHE A 10 -48.29 16.13 -18.18
CA PHE A 10 -47.11 16.98 -18.25
C PHE A 10 -47.43 18.06 -19.29
N ASP A 11 -47.90 19.22 -18.83
CA ASP A 11 -48.39 20.30 -19.68
C ASP A 11 -47.28 20.83 -20.60
N ALA A 12 -47.61 21.19 -21.85
CA ALA A 12 -46.63 21.60 -22.87
C ALA A 12 -45.75 22.79 -22.41
N GLU A 13 -46.32 23.74 -21.66
CA GLU A 13 -45.57 24.85 -21.04
C GLU A 13 -44.52 24.37 -20.01
N SER A 14 -44.81 23.29 -19.28
CA SER A 14 -43.86 22.66 -18.35
C SER A 14 -42.75 21.92 -19.10
N MET A 15 -43.04 21.33 -20.27
CA MET A 15 -42.01 20.76 -21.14
C MET A 15 -41.07 21.83 -21.68
N ASP A 16 -41.60 22.92 -22.22
CA ASP A 16 -40.81 24.00 -22.82
C ASP A 16 -39.93 24.73 -21.77
N ALA A 17 -40.48 24.96 -20.57
CA ALA A 17 -39.72 25.54 -19.46
C ALA A 17 -38.59 24.61 -18.99
N THR A 18 -38.85 23.31 -18.91
CA THR A 18 -37.85 22.30 -18.54
C THR A 18 -36.77 22.19 -19.61
N GLN A 19 -37.14 22.18 -20.89
CA GLN A 19 -36.19 22.13 -22.01
C GLN A 19 -35.30 23.37 -22.05
N SER A 20 -35.87 24.56 -21.84
CA SER A 20 -35.12 25.82 -21.76
C SER A 20 -34.14 25.83 -20.58
N LEU A 21 -34.54 25.29 -19.42
CA LEU A 21 -33.67 25.13 -18.27
C LEU A 21 -32.54 24.14 -18.55
N ILE A 22 -32.84 22.99 -19.14
CA ILE A 22 -31.84 21.97 -19.52
C ILE A 22 -30.82 22.58 -20.49
N GLN A 23 -31.27 23.32 -21.50
CA GLN A 23 -30.36 23.95 -22.46
C GLN A 23 -29.43 24.96 -21.77
N ARG A 24 -29.98 25.84 -20.93
CA ARG A 24 -29.17 26.81 -20.17
C ARG A 24 -28.14 26.12 -19.27
N LEU A 25 -28.53 25.02 -18.61
CA LEU A 25 -27.63 24.26 -17.75
C LEU A 25 -26.55 23.52 -18.54
N ALA A 26 -26.88 23.00 -19.73
CA ALA A 26 -25.91 22.39 -20.63
C ALA A 26 -24.87 23.41 -21.12
N ASP A 27 -25.32 24.59 -21.56
CA ASP A 27 -24.44 25.68 -21.99
C ASP A 27 -23.53 26.16 -20.85
N GLN A 28 -24.08 26.29 -19.64
CA GLN A 28 -23.30 26.63 -18.44
C GLN A 28 -22.26 25.55 -18.11
N LEU A 29 -22.62 24.27 -18.23
CA LEU A 29 -21.71 23.16 -17.99
C LEU A 29 -20.53 23.18 -18.98
N ASP A 30 -20.81 23.44 -20.25
CA ASP A 30 -19.77 23.49 -21.29
C ASP A 30 -18.81 24.67 -21.07
N GLN A 31 -19.34 25.83 -20.68
CA GLN A 31 -18.51 26.99 -20.31
C GLN A 31 -17.63 26.70 -19.09
N LEU A 32 -18.20 26.06 -18.06
CA LEU A 32 -17.44 25.70 -16.85
C LEU A 32 -16.33 24.68 -17.17
N LYS A 33 -16.61 23.68 -18.02
CA LYS A 33 -15.59 22.71 -18.46
C LYS A 33 -14.47 23.37 -19.26
N ALA A 34 -14.80 24.28 -20.17
CA ALA A 34 -13.81 25.02 -20.94
C ALA A 34 -12.90 25.84 -20.01
N LYS A 35 -13.49 26.57 -19.06
CA LYS A 35 -12.73 27.35 -18.06
C LYS A 35 -11.88 26.48 -17.14
N GLN A 36 -12.40 25.32 -16.72
CA GLN A 36 -11.63 24.36 -15.92
C GLN A 36 -10.39 23.87 -16.67
N LYS A 37 -10.55 23.54 -17.96
CA LYS A 37 -9.45 23.11 -18.82
C LYS A 37 -8.39 24.20 -18.95
N GLU A 38 -8.81 25.43 -19.24
CA GLU A 38 -7.91 26.59 -19.35
C GLU A 38 -7.12 26.80 -18.05
N LEU A 39 -7.80 26.85 -16.90
CA LEU A 39 -7.13 27.04 -15.60
C LEU A 39 -6.17 25.89 -15.27
N SER A 40 -6.50 24.66 -15.65
CA SER A 40 -5.61 23.49 -15.45
C SER A 40 -4.36 23.59 -16.32
N GLU A 41 -4.50 24.03 -17.57
CA GLU A 41 -3.37 24.25 -18.47
C GLU A 41 -2.49 25.40 -18.00
N MET A 42 -3.08 26.52 -17.57
CA MET A 42 -2.35 27.63 -16.96
C MET A 42 -1.57 27.17 -15.72
N LEU A 43 -2.21 26.44 -14.82
CA LEU A 43 -1.57 25.92 -13.61
C LEU A 43 -0.38 25.02 -13.98
N LYS A 44 -0.57 24.11 -14.94
CA LYS A 44 0.51 23.25 -15.43
C LYS A 44 1.66 24.08 -16.03
N ASN A 45 1.34 25.10 -16.81
CA ASN A 45 2.33 25.96 -17.45
C ASN A 45 3.17 26.76 -16.44
N ILE A 46 2.59 27.16 -15.30
CA ILE A 46 3.36 27.81 -14.22
C ILE A 46 4.51 26.92 -13.77
N PHE A 47 4.25 25.65 -13.49
CA PHE A 47 5.30 24.71 -13.05
C PHE A 47 6.26 24.33 -14.17
N VAL A 48 5.75 24.12 -15.40
CA VAL A 48 6.58 23.74 -16.55
C VAL A 48 7.52 24.87 -16.98
N ASN A 49 7.13 26.14 -16.81
CA ASN A 49 7.96 27.27 -17.18
C ASN A 49 8.85 27.76 -16.03
N ASP A 50 8.64 27.28 -14.81
CA ASP A 50 9.51 27.61 -13.69
C ASP A 50 10.84 26.84 -13.83
N GLU A 51 11.88 27.59 -14.17
CA GLU A 51 13.21 27.05 -14.40
C GLU A 51 13.80 26.40 -13.12
N THR A 52 13.53 26.99 -11.95
CA THR A 52 14.04 26.49 -10.67
C THR A 52 13.37 25.16 -10.31
N PHE A 53 12.06 25.04 -10.50
CA PHE A 53 11.29 23.81 -10.30
C PHE A 53 11.81 22.68 -11.18
N ASN A 54 12.01 22.95 -12.48
CA ASN A 54 12.52 21.96 -13.41
C ASN A 54 13.96 21.53 -13.08
N GLN A 55 14.84 22.48 -12.76
CA GLN A 55 16.21 22.19 -12.33
C GLN A 55 16.22 21.34 -11.06
N ASN A 56 15.43 21.69 -10.05
CA ASN A 56 15.32 20.89 -8.82
C ASN A 56 14.75 19.50 -9.07
N GLN A 57 13.75 19.38 -9.96
CA GLN A 57 13.19 18.08 -10.34
C GLN A 57 14.23 17.21 -11.06
N LEU A 58 15.03 17.79 -11.94
CA LEU A 58 16.10 17.09 -12.64
C LEU A 58 17.18 16.62 -11.66
N GLN A 59 17.67 17.52 -10.80
CA GLN A 59 18.64 17.20 -9.75
C GLN A 59 18.13 16.09 -8.82
N ALA A 60 16.86 16.11 -8.42
CA ALA A 60 16.27 15.06 -7.60
C ALA A 60 16.25 13.70 -8.33
N LYS A 61 15.92 13.67 -9.63
CA LYS A 61 15.96 12.44 -10.44
C LYS A 61 17.38 11.92 -10.58
N GLU A 62 18.35 12.79 -10.82
CA GLU A 62 19.76 12.44 -10.93
C GLU A 62 20.33 11.93 -9.60
N ALA A 63 20.04 12.61 -8.49
CA ALA A 63 20.43 12.17 -7.16
C ALA A 63 19.81 10.81 -6.80
N ALA A 64 18.53 10.60 -7.11
CA ALA A 64 17.86 9.32 -6.88
C ALA A 64 18.48 8.19 -7.72
N LYS A 65 18.86 8.47 -8.97
CA LYS A 65 19.58 7.52 -9.83
C LYS A 65 20.96 7.21 -9.25
N ALA A 66 21.75 8.23 -8.92
CA ALA A 66 23.08 8.07 -8.35
C ALA A 66 23.06 7.27 -7.04
N PHE A 67 22.06 7.52 -6.18
CA PHE A 67 21.85 6.74 -4.95
C PHE A 67 21.59 5.26 -5.26
N LYS A 68 20.68 4.97 -6.21
CA LYS A 68 20.37 3.59 -6.61
C LYS A 68 21.58 2.89 -7.22
N ASP A 69 22.31 3.56 -8.10
CA ASP A 69 23.51 3.02 -8.74
C ASP A 69 24.59 2.72 -7.70
N ARG A 70 24.80 3.64 -6.74
CA ARG A 70 25.77 3.43 -5.65
C ARG A 70 25.34 2.30 -4.71
N ALA A 71 24.06 2.20 -4.38
CA ALA A 71 23.53 1.11 -3.57
C ALA A 71 23.67 -0.24 -4.29
N ALA A 72 23.44 -0.30 -5.61
CA ALA A 72 23.67 -1.50 -6.41
C ALA A 72 25.15 -1.90 -6.39
N GLN A 73 26.06 -0.95 -6.61
CA GLN A 73 27.50 -1.21 -6.53
C GLN A 73 27.93 -1.70 -5.14
N LEU A 74 27.40 -1.10 -4.06
CA LEU A 74 27.67 -1.55 -2.70
C LEU A 74 27.16 -2.97 -2.45
N ASN A 75 26.00 -3.33 -3.00
CA ASN A 75 25.49 -4.70 -2.89
C ASN A 75 26.35 -5.73 -3.62
N GLU A 76 27.10 -5.30 -4.63
CA GLU A 76 28.00 -6.16 -5.38
C GLU A 76 29.38 -6.34 -4.72
N THR A 77 29.71 -5.54 -3.70
CA THR A 77 31.00 -5.68 -2.99
C THR A 77 31.09 -7.01 -2.27
N THR A 78 32.32 -7.54 -2.19
CA THR A 78 32.61 -8.79 -1.49
C THR A 78 32.16 -8.73 -0.03
N GLU A 79 32.44 -7.63 0.68
CA GLU A 79 32.05 -7.46 2.08
C GLU A 79 30.54 -7.58 2.30
N VAL A 80 29.72 -6.95 1.46
CA VAL A 80 28.25 -7.02 1.60
C VAL A 80 27.73 -8.41 1.22
N LYS A 81 28.31 -9.05 0.20
CA LYS A 81 27.96 -10.43 -0.17
C LYS A 81 28.31 -11.41 0.95
N ASP A 82 29.49 -11.31 1.53
CA ASP A 82 29.94 -12.15 2.64
C ASP A 82 29.05 -11.97 3.86
N LEU A 83 28.67 -10.73 4.20
CA LEU A 83 27.73 -10.45 5.29
C LEU A 83 26.34 -11.04 5.00
N LYS A 84 25.84 -10.95 3.77
CA LYS A 84 24.55 -11.56 3.39
C LYS A 84 24.60 -13.08 3.51
N MET A 85 25.68 -13.72 3.09
CA MET A 85 25.87 -15.17 3.25
C MET A 85 25.88 -15.55 4.73
N LYS A 86 26.72 -14.91 5.55
CA LYS A 86 26.76 -15.15 7.00
C LYS A 86 25.41 -14.95 7.68
N LEU A 87 24.65 -13.95 7.24
CA LEU A 87 23.31 -13.68 7.78
C LEU A 87 22.28 -14.73 7.34
N ALA A 88 22.43 -15.28 6.13
CA ALA A 88 21.60 -16.39 5.68
C ALA A 88 21.93 -17.68 6.45
N ASP A 89 23.20 -17.99 6.62
CA ASP A 89 23.67 -19.15 7.38
C ASP A 89 23.19 -19.07 8.84
N LEU A 90 23.38 -17.91 9.50
CA LEU A 90 22.92 -17.69 10.86
C LEU A 90 21.40 -17.86 11.01
N LYS A 91 20.62 -17.45 10.00
CA LYS A 91 19.16 -17.65 10.02
C LYS A 91 18.77 -19.11 9.95
N GLU A 92 19.46 -19.89 9.13
CA GLU A 92 19.21 -21.33 9.05
C GLU A 92 19.63 -22.02 10.36
N ASP A 93 20.78 -21.66 10.92
CA ASP A 93 21.23 -22.15 12.22
C ASP A 93 20.23 -21.84 13.34
N LEU A 94 19.73 -20.60 13.40
CA LEU A 94 18.71 -20.20 14.36
C LEU A 94 17.45 -21.05 14.21
N LYS A 95 16.97 -21.23 12.98
CA LYS A 95 15.78 -22.03 12.71
C LYS A 95 15.97 -23.48 13.13
N MET A 96 17.12 -24.09 12.83
CA MET A 96 17.42 -25.46 13.25
C MET A 96 17.45 -25.59 14.79
N VAL A 97 18.04 -24.61 15.48
CA VAL A 97 18.06 -24.58 16.95
C VAL A 97 16.66 -24.39 17.53
N GLU A 98 15.84 -23.51 16.96
CA GLU A 98 14.45 -23.28 17.36
C GLU A 98 13.59 -24.54 17.17
N GLU A 99 13.67 -25.18 15.99
CA GLU A 99 12.93 -26.43 15.72
C GLU A 99 13.34 -27.56 16.68
N SER A 100 14.65 -27.69 16.95
CA SER A 100 15.16 -28.63 17.95
C SER A 100 14.65 -28.31 19.35
N LEU A 101 14.68 -27.04 19.74
CA LEU A 101 14.20 -26.58 21.04
C LEU A 101 12.71 -26.84 21.22
N ASP A 102 11.89 -26.58 20.19
CA ASP A 102 10.44 -26.84 20.22
C ASP A 102 10.14 -28.33 20.45
N ILE A 103 10.89 -29.22 19.79
CA ILE A 103 10.78 -30.67 20.00
C ILE A 103 11.13 -31.02 21.45
N HIS A 104 12.22 -30.46 21.99
CA HIS A 104 12.63 -30.71 23.37
C HIS A 104 11.65 -30.15 24.40
N CYS A 105 11.10 -28.96 24.18
CA CYS A 105 10.07 -28.36 25.02
C CYS A 105 8.78 -29.20 25.01
N LEU A 106 8.36 -29.71 23.86
CA LEU A 106 7.23 -30.63 23.76
C LEU A 106 7.48 -31.91 24.55
N ASN A 107 8.64 -32.54 24.38
CA ASN A 107 9.01 -33.75 25.11
C ASN A 107 9.06 -33.49 26.63
N TYR A 108 9.63 -32.36 27.05
CA TYR A 108 9.68 -31.96 28.44
C TYR A 108 8.28 -31.82 29.04
N TYR A 109 7.37 -31.14 28.34
CA TYR A 109 5.97 -31.04 28.74
C TYR A 109 5.30 -32.41 28.83
N GLN A 110 5.52 -33.31 27.86
CA GLN A 110 4.95 -34.65 27.90
C GLN A 110 5.43 -35.47 29.11
N MET A 111 6.65 -35.25 29.57
CA MET A 111 7.24 -35.96 30.73
C MET A 111 6.84 -35.35 32.07
N THR A 112 6.79 -34.02 32.17
CA THR A 112 6.65 -33.30 33.45
C THR A 112 5.28 -32.68 33.64
N ASN A 113 4.52 -32.51 32.55
CA ASN A 113 3.27 -31.76 32.50
C ASN A 113 3.40 -30.30 32.98
N THR A 114 4.59 -29.71 32.83
CA THR A 114 4.90 -28.31 33.20
C THR A 114 5.44 -27.52 32.00
N PHE A 115 5.19 -26.20 32.01
CA PHE A 115 5.63 -25.26 30.96
C PHE A 115 6.83 -24.40 31.40
N SER A 116 7.44 -24.70 32.55
CA SER A 116 8.64 -24.02 33.03
C SER A 116 9.77 -25.01 33.27
N PHE A 117 11.01 -24.58 33.07
CA PHE A 117 12.20 -25.33 33.46
C PHE A 117 13.20 -24.42 34.19
N PRO A 118 13.93 -24.94 35.18
CA PRO A 118 14.94 -24.17 35.89
C PRO A 118 16.15 -23.92 34.99
N THR A 119 16.67 -22.70 35.02
CA THR A 119 17.90 -22.32 34.34
C THR A 119 19.10 -22.37 35.30
N PRO A 120 20.34 -22.52 34.79
CA PRO A 120 21.54 -22.65 35.63
C PRO A 120 21.81 -21.44 36.54
N ASP A 121 21.23 -20.28 36.25
CA ASP A 121 21.30 -19.06 37.06
C ASP A 121 20.32 -19.06 38.24
N GLY A 122 19.56 -20.14 38.44
CA GLY A 122 18.58 -20.28 39.51
C GLY A 122 17.24 -19.61 39.23
N SER A 123 17.04 -19.04 38.03
CA SER A 123 15.72 -18.59 37.59
C SER A 123 14.93 -19.72 36.90
N GLU A 124 13.64 -19.48 36.63
CA GLU A 124 12.84 -20.37 35.79
C GLU A 124 12.53 -19.67 34.47
N ARG A 125 12.59 -20.43 33.37
CA ARG A 125 12.09 -19.99 32.07
C ARG A 125 10.83 -20.74 31.70
N GLU A 126 9.83 -19.99 31.27
CA GLU A 126 8.60 -20.52 30.70
C GLU A 126 8.70 -20.65 29.17
N PHE A 127 8.04 -21.67 28.62
CA PHE A 127 7.89 -21.86 27.18
C PHE A 127 6.43 -22.08 26.81
N VAL A 128 6.09 -21.81 25.54
CA VAL A 128 4.75 -21.99 24.99
C VAL A 128 4.80 -22.92 23.79
N LEU A 129 3.84 -23.84 23.69
CA LEU A 129 3.70 -24.73 22.54
C LEU A 129 2.71 -24.11 21.55
N LYS A 130 3.18 -23.77 20.33
CA LYS A 130 2.34 -23.23 19.26
C LYS A 130 2.19 -24.25 18.14
N ALA A 131 0.94 -24.58 17.80
CA ALA A 131 0.63 -25.39 16.63
C ALA A 131 0.33 -24.48 15.43
N HIS A 132 0.93 -24.79 14.27
CA HIS A 132 0.69 -24.09 13.02
C HIS A 132 0.11 -25.03 11.96
N LEU A 133 -0.98 -24.62 11.30
CA LEU A 133 -1.56 -25.34 10.15
C LEU A 133 -0.95 -24.83 8.85
N LYS A 134 -0.54 -25.74 7.96
CA LYS A 134 -0.12 -25.37 6.60
C LYS A 134 -1.35 -25.06 5.72
N PRO A 135 -1.24 -24.16 4.73
CA PRO A 135 -2.32 -23.90 3.77
C PRO A 135 -2.74 -25.17 3.04
N LYS A 136 -4.04 -25.30 2.75
CA LYS A 136 -4.58 -26.41 1.95
C LYS A 136 -4.01 -26.32 0.52
N LYS A 137 -3.49 -27.43 -0.01
CA LYS A 137 -3.03 -27.55 -1.40
C LYS A 137 -4.20 -27.45 -2.38
#